data_AF-A0A522C1P5-F1
#
_entry.id   AF-A0A522C1P5-F1
#
_cell.length_a   1.000
_cell.length_b   1.000
_cell.length_c   1.000
_cell.angle_alpha   90.00
_cell.angle_beta   90.00
_cell.angle_gamma   90.00
#
_symmetry.space_group_name_H-M   'P 1'
#
loop_
_entity.id
_entity.type
_entity.pdbx_description
1 polymer ?
#
loop_
_entity_poly.entity_id
_entity_poly.type
_entity_poly.pdbx_seq_one_letter_code
_entity_poly.pdbx_strand_id
1 'polypeptide(L)'
;MNQETEPSKKIDPRVFLDWAEAFEVGTGITGGKGWNLGRLARYGFKIPAGGVLSVEAYKDFVVENNLQNAIGDIAQKVALNNIGEKETEEKLALLREKIKSARVPAYIQEEIKSGLIKLVLLEKSLAVRSSASAEDSDKASFAGIHESFLNVHGFKNILKAVNGCYASLWTEQAVAYRRKMGIPDNEALMAVVFMEMVQAHAAGVAFSCDPRTGREDVLTIGANFGLGESVVKGLIDPDEYILGSSLSPEIKHRKIGSKKLMTVVSGEGGTKTVKSELYKVQALSDEQIKKLGNLVLRIFEVLGKGELHQDIEWVFDGEECVLVQARPLTALQKVSFAELKDQPEIWSNANIKDAVPMVLPVLSRSAIKNNINEILASPFKIIGYQMPDGLQQVKIYMGRAYLNLSAIQWCNFDALGIYPKETNKNFGGHQPEIAIHEEKPYSGIKGLKRLWRMVKFFRAVAQYKKKANSYFAGVTDFSAAFLKKDLSILADKELFRLSGSIFKAANEFAPVFMMMTGAAASLSMLVKV
;
A
#
# COMPACT_ATOMS: atom_id res chain seq x y z
N MET A 1 -28.72 -9.28 21.69
CA MET A 1 -28.29 -8.84 23.03
C MET A 1 -27.62 -7.50 22.84
N ASN A 2 -28.37 -6.43 23.11
CA ASN A 2 -27.93 -5.05 22.92
C ASN A 2 -26.78 -4.75 23.88
N GLN A 3 -25.59 -4.51 23.36
CA GLN A 3 -24.56 -3.82 24.12
C GLN A 3 -24.73 -2.33 23.84
N GLU A 4 -25.33 -1.66 24.82
CA GLU A 4 -25.24 -0.22 24.99
C GLU A 4 -23.76 0.18 24.96
N THR A 5 -23.37 0.90 23.92
CA THR A 5 -22.07 1.55 23.85
C THR A 5 -22.00 2.59 24.96
N GLU A 6 -21.08 2.39 25.91
CA GLU A 6 -20.76 3.31 26.98
C GLU A 6 -20.59 4.76 26.45
N PRO A 7 -20.99 5.77 27.22
CA PRO A 7 -20.81 7.16 26.83
C PRO A 7 -19.32 7.45 26.65
N SER A 8 -18.97 8.00 25.47
CA SER A 8 -17.62 8.46 25.13
C SER A 8 -17.03 9.26 26.28
N LYS A 9 -15.89 8.82 26.82
CA LYS A 9 -15.06 9.63 27.73
C LYS A 9 -14.88 11.01 27.10
N LYS A 10 -15.36 12.06 27.78
CA LYS A 10 -15.02 13.45 27.45
C LYS A 10 -13.50 13.53 27.35
N ILE A 11 -13.00 13.78 26.15
CA ILE A 11 -11.57 13.98 25.89
C ILE A 11 -11.18 15.26 26.65
N ASP A 12 -10.13 15.14 27.47
CA ASP A 12 -9.45 16.23 28.17
C ASP A 12 -9.11 17.36 27.16
N PRO A 13 -9.10 18.67 27.52
CA PRO A 13 -8.80 19.76 26.59
C PRO A 13 -7.31 19.83 26.18
N ARG A 14 -6.58 18.72 26.31
CA ARG A 14 -5.18 18.60 25.88
C ARG A 14 -5.11 18.58 24.37
N VAL A 15 -4.26 19.45 23.84
CA VAL A 15 -4.06 19.56 22.38
C VAL A 15 -2.85 18.77 21.90
N PHE A 16 -1.92 18.40 22.80
CA PHE A 16 -0.82 17.50 22.49
C PHE A 16 -1.18 16.07 22.88
N LEU A 17 -1.04 15.15 21.93
CA LEU A 17 -1.48 13.76 22.02
C LEU A 17 -0.28 12.84 21.75
N ASP A 18 0.02 11.89 22.62
CA ASP A 18 0.99 10.83 22.29
C ASP A 18 0.42 9.85 21.24
N TRP A 19 1.21 8.86 20.79
CA TRP A 19 0.75 7.93 19.75
C TRP A 19 -0.49 7.12 20.14
N ALA A 20 -0.64 6.76 21.42
CA ALA A 20 -1.80 6.01 21.88
C ALA A 20 -3.05 6.91 21.86
N GLU A 21 -2.93 8.13 22.38
CA GLU A 21 -4.00 9.13 22.33
C GLU A 21 -4.37 9.48 20.88
N ALA A 22 -3.39 9.62 19.98
CA ALA A 22 -3.59 9.91 18.57
C ALA A 22 -4.38 8.81 17.83
N PHE A 23 -4.13 7.54 18.18
CA PHE A 23 -4.88 6.41 17.64
C PHE A 23 -6.37 6.48 18.01
N GLU A 24 -6.67 6.79 19.28
CA GLU A 24 -8.04 6.82 19.81
C GLU A 24 -8.88 7.96 19.24
N VAL A 25 -8.30 9.16 19.05
CA VAL A 25 -9.06 10.34 18.57
C VAL A 25 -9.29 10.36 17.06
N GLY A 26 -8.50 9.61 16.29
CA GLY A 26 -8.69 9.48 14.85
C GLY A 26 -8.11 10.59 13.97
N THR A 27 -8.26 10.40 12.65
CA THR A 27 -7.73 11.29 11.61
C THR A 27 -8.29 12.72 11.66
N GLY A 28 -9.54 12.90 12.10
CA GLY A 28 -10.16 14.23 12.18
C GLY A 28 -9.43 15.20 13.11
N ILE A 29 -8.80 14.68 14.17
CA ILE A 29 -8.08 15.47 15.17
C ILE A 29 -6.57 15.52 14.92
N THR A 30 -6.00 14.45 14.38
CA THR A 30 -4.53 14.27 14.25
C THR A 30 -4.00 14.33 12.83
N GLY A 31 -4.88 14.49 11.85
CA GLY A 31 -4.56 14.33 10.44
C GLY A 31 -4.19 12.89 10.06
N GLY A 32 -4.06 12.66 8.76
CA GLY A 32 -3.82 11.32 8.24
C GLY A 32 -2.48 10.71 8.70
N LYS A 33 -1.40 11.50 8.64
CA LYS A 33 -0.05 11.08 9.02
C LYS A 33 0.03 10.75 10.52
N GLY A 34 -0.49 11.63 11.37
CA GLY A 34 -0.53 11.45 12.82
C GLY A 34 -1.33 10.22 13.24
N TRP A 35 -2.52 10.02 12.65
CA TRP A 35 -3.35 8.87 12.95
C TRP A 35 -2.72 7.55 12.49
N ASN A 36 -2.13 7.51 11.28
CA ASN A 36 -1.46 6.31 10.78
C ASN A 36 -0.24 5.91 11.64
N LEU A 37 0.51 6.88 12.18
CA LEU A 37 1.58 6.60 13.16
C LEU A 37 1.01 6.03 14.47
N GLY A 38 -0.08 6.60 15.00
CA GLY A 38 -0.78 6.03 16.16
C GLY A 38 -1.24 4.59 15.93
N ARG A 39 -1.77 4.28 14.73
CA ARG A 39 -2.14 2.91 14.33
C ARG A 39 -0.93 1.98 14.29
N LEU A 40 0.19 2.41 13.70
CA LEU A 40 1.43 1.62 13.68
C LEU A 40 1.93 1.31 15.09
N ALA A 41 1.91 2.31 15.99
CA ALA A 41 2.24 2.12 17.41
C ALA A 41 1.34 1.08 18.07
N ARG A 42 0.02 1.24 17.89
CA ARG A 42 -1.01 0.34 18.45
C ARG A 42 -0.86 -1.10 18.00
N TYR A 43 -0.39 -1.32 16.76
CA TYR A 43 -0.14 -2.65 16.19
C TYR A 43 1.27 -3.20 16.46
N GLY A 44 2.08 -2.49 17.27
CA GLY A 44 3.38 -2.97 17.73
C GLY A 44 4.49 -2.89 16.70
N PHE A 45 4.39 -1.99 15.71
CA PHE A 45 5.52 -1.71 14.81
C PHE A 45 6.54 -0.79 15.49
N LYS A 46 7.82 -0.95 15.13
CA LYS A 46 8.87 -0.03 15.56
C LYS A 46 8.70 1.29 14.80
N ILE A 47 8.34 2.33 15.54
CA ILE A 47 8.28 3.73 15.08
C ILE A 47 9.05 4.60 16.07
N PRO A 48 9.48 5.81 15.71
CA PRO A 48 10.16 6.69 16.65
C PRO A 48 9.18 7.20 17.72
N ALA A 49 9.71 7.53 18.90
CA ALA A 49 8.92 8.19 19.93
C ALA A 49 8.40 9.55 19.43
N GLY A 50 7.19 9.93 19.85
CA GLY A 50 6.58 11.17 19.39
C GLY A 50 5.11 11.31 19.73
N GLY A 51 4.51 12.36 19.17
CA GLY A 51 3.13 12.73 19.38
C GLY A 51 2.63 13.72 18.32
N VAL A 52 1.41 14.19 18.50
CA VAL A 52 0.70 15.07 17.57
C VAL A 52 0.13 16.26 18.34
N LEU A 53 0.40 17.46 17.85
CA LEU A 53 -0.39 18.63 18.18
C LEU A 53 -1.63 18.66 17.28
N SER A 54 -2.80 18.60 17.89
CA SER A 54 -4.09 18.46 17.21
C SER A 54 -4.46 19.65 16.32
N VAL A 55 -5.44 19.42 15.45
CA VAL A 55 -6.05 20.49 14.64
C VAL A 55 -6.74 21.59 15.47
N GLU A 56 -7.16 21.31 16.70
CA GLU A 56 -7.78 22.32 17.56
C GLU A 56 -6.78 23.42 17.95
N ALA A 57 -5.52 23.05 18.21
CA ALA A 57 -4.44 24.01 18.40
C ALA A 57 -4.22 24.94 17.19
N TYR A 58 -4.45 24.44 15.97
CA TYR A 58 -4.39 25.28 14.77
C TYR A 58 -5.55 26.29 14.72
N LYS A 59 -6.77 25.87 15.08
CA LYS A 59 -7.93 26.77 15.13
C LYS A 59 -7.70 27.89 16.14
N ASP A 60 -7.25 27.54 17.33
CA ASP A 60 -6.98 28.53 18.38
C ASP A 60 -5.82 29.46 17.99
N PHE A 61 -4.77 28.93 17.36
CA PHE A 61 -3.70 29.74 16.78
C PHE A 61 -4.21 30.77 15.77
N VAL A 62 -5.12 30.37 14.87
CA VAL A 62 -5.75 31.26 13.89
C VAL A 62 -6.56 32.35 14.58
N VAL A 63 -7.29 32.00 15.65
CA VAL A 63 -8.12 32.93 16.40
C VAL A 63 -7.30 33.95 17.18
N GLU A 64 -6.34 33.50 17.99
CA GLU A 64 -5.53 34.39 18.82
C GLU A 64 -4.65 35.36 18.00
N ASN A 65 -4.26 34.96 16.79
CA ASN A 65 -3.46 35.80 15.90
C ASN A 65 -4.30 36.64 14.91
N ASN A 66 -5.63 36.65 15.04
CA ASN A 66 -6.56 37.40 14.18
C ASN A 66 -6.38 37.11 12.67
N LEU A 67 -6.13 35.85 12.33
CA LEU A 67 -5.82 35.43 10.96
C LEU A 67 -7.07 35.13 10.12
N GLN A 68 -8.27 35.09 10.73
CA GLN A 68 -9.52 34.71 10.07
C GLN A 68 -9.84 35.60 8.87
N ASN A 69 -9.65 36.91 9.01
CA ASN A 69 -9.92 37.87 7.93
C ASN A 69 -8.98 37.68 6.74
N ALA A 70 -7.69 37.44 7.01
CA ALA A 70 -6.71 37.21 5.95
C ALA A 70 -6.96 35.89 5.22
N ILE A 71 -7.33 34.84 5.96
CA ILE A 71 -7.74 33.55 5.40
C ILE A 71 -9.03 33.69 4.57
N GLY A 72 -10.02 34.43 5.08
CA GLY A 72 -11.27 34.71 4.37
C GLY A 72 -11.07 35.47 3.07
N ASP A 73 -10.12 36.43 3.04
CA ASP A 73 -9.75 37.15 1.83
C ASP A 73 -9.18 36.22 0.75
N ILE A 74 -8.31 35.27 1.14
CA ILE A 74 -7.80 34.23 0.24
C ILE A 74 -8.95 33.34 -0.26
N ALA A 75 -9.83 32.90 0.62
CA ALA A 75 -10.95 32.04 0.27
C ALA A 75 -11.88 32.69 -0.77
N GLN A 76 -12.07 34.01 -0.71
CA GLN A 76 -12.90 34.76 -1.65
C GLN A 76 -12.19 35.10 -2.97
N LYS A 77 -10.92 35.50 -2.91
CA LYS A 77 -10.20 36.09 -4.06
C LYS A 77 -9.34 35.13 -4.83
N VAL A 78 -8.92 34.01 -4.23
CA VAL A 78 -8.03 33.03 -4.89
C VAL A 78 -8.85 31.87 -5.43
N ALA A 79 -8.88 31.75 -6.74
CA ALA A 79 -9.60 30.75 -7.51
C ALA A 79 -8.62 29.97 -8.41
N LEU A 80 -9.05 28.81 -8.94
CA LEU A 80 -8.14 27.94 -9.70
C LEU A 80 -7.54 28.62 -10.95
N ASN A 81 -8.25 29.58 -11.54
CA ASN A 81 -7.84 30.29 -12.76
C ASN A 81 -6.86 31.44 -12.55
N ASN A 82 -6.74 31.98 -11.32
CA ASN A 82 -5.85 33.10 -11.01
C ASN A 82 -4.66 32.69 -10.11
N ILE A 83 -4.49 31.40 -9.88
CA ILE A 83 -3.28 30.86 -9.24
C ILE A 83 -2.12 30.93 -10.24
N GLY A 84 -0.98 31.44 -9.78
CA GLY A 84 0.18 31.75 -10.62
C GLY A 84 0.16 33.20 -11.16
N GLU A 85 -0.91 33.96 -10.89
CA GLU A 85 -0.87 35.40 -11.08
C GLU A 85 -0.08 36.05 -9.93
N LYS A 86 0.73 37.06 -10.27
CA LYS A 86 1.61 37.75 -9.31
C LYS A 86 0.86 38.28 -8.09
N GLU A 87 -0.34 38.83 -8.26
CA GLU A 87 -1.16 39.33 -7.16
C GLU A 87 -1.58 38.20 -6.19
N THR A 88 -1.94 37.03 -6.72
CA THR A 88 -2.29 35.86 -5.93
C THR A 88 -1.08 35.31 -5.17
N GLU A 89 0.06 35.21 -5.84
CA GLU A 89 1.33 34.78 -5.22
C GLU A 89 1.73 35.71 -4.07
N GLU A 90 1.63 37.03 -4.27
CA GLU A 90 1.93 38.03 -3.25
C GLU A 90 0.98 37.91 -2.04
N LYS A 91 -0.33 37.72 -2.26
CA LYS A 91 -1.31 37.52 -1.17
C LYS A 91 -1.02 36.25 -0.37
N LEU A 92 -0.72 35.14 -1.04
CA LEU A 92 -0.38 33.88 -0.38
C LEU A 92 0.96 33.98 0.37
N ALA A 93 1.96 34.65 -0.20
CA ALA A 93 3.22 34.94 0.46
C ALA A 93 3.00 35.79 1.72
N LEU A 94 2.21 36.85 1.64
CA LEU A 94 1.90 37.71 2.78
C LEU A 94 1.20 36.95 3.91
N LEU A 95 0.22 36.10 3.59
CA LEU A 95 -0.45 35.25 4.59
C LEU A 95 0.54 34.27 5.25
N ARG A 96 1.40 33.63 4.47
CA ARG A 96 2.44 32.73 4.99
C ARG A 96 3.40 33.45 5.93
N GLU A 97 3.86 34.65 5.59
CA GLU A 97 4.75 35.43 6.46
C GLU A 97 4.05 35.88 7.75
N LYS A 98 2.76 36.24 7.69
CA LYS A 98 1.94 36.48 8.89
C LYS A 98 1.86 35.25 9.79
N ILE A 99 1.64 34.06 9.22
CA ILE A 99 1.60 32.81 9.98
C ILE A 99 2.97 32.45 10.57
N LYS A 100 4.05 32.63 9.81
CA LYS A 100 5.42 32.35 10.29
C LYS A 100 5.82 33.25 11.46
N SER A 101 5.41 34.52 11.43
CA SER A 101 5.73 35.52 12.46
C SER A 101 4.73 35.55 13.64
N ALA A 102 3.57 34.91 13.49
CA ALA A 102 2.56 34.82 14.53
C ALA A 102 3.05 34.09 15.79
N ARG A 103 2.47 34.45 16.94
CA ARG A 103 2.82 33.86 18.23
C ARG A 103 2.03 32.59 18.43
N VAL A 104 2.71 31.48 18.75
CA VAL A 104 2.03 30.29 19.27
C VAL A 104 1.42 30.62 20.64
N PRO A 105 0.11 30.44 20.86
CA PRO A 105 -0.56 30.66 22.14
C PRO A 105 0.19 30.05 23.34
N ALA A 106 0.20 30.74 24.48
CA ALA A 106 1.02 30.35 25.64
C ALA A 106 0.65 28.95 26.17
N TYR A 107 -0.64 28.62 26.23
CA TYR A 107 -1.09 27.30 26.68
C TYR A 107 -0.68 26.20 25.69
N ILE A 108 -0.70 26.46 24.37
CA ILE A 108 -0.20 25.53 23.35
C ILE A 108 1.31 25.29 23.53
N GLN A 109 2.08 26.35 23.82
CA GLN A 109 3.51 26.19 24.11
C GLN A 109 3.74 25.26 25.31
N GLU A 110 3.01 25.46 26.41
CA GLU A 110 3.13 24.61 27.59
C GLU A 110 2.70 23.16 27.32
N GLU A 111 1.64 22.95 26.54
CA GLU A 111 1.20 21.61 26.11
C GLU A 111 2.26 20.90 25.27
N ILE A 112 2.85 21.57 24.28
CA ILE A 112 3.96 21.02 23.48
C ILE A 112 5.14 20.69 24.41
N LYS A 113 5.53 21.62 25.29
CA LYS A 113 6.67 21.43 26.18
C LYS A 113 6.46 20.26 27.14
N SER A 114 5.31 20.20 27.80
CA SER A 114 4.91 19.12 28.71
C SER A 114 4.88 17.77 27.99
N GLY A 115 4.27 17.72 26.81
CA GLY A 115 4.21 16.52 25.97
C GLY A 115 5.61 16.02 25.58
N LEU A 116 6.49 16.91 25.14
CA LEU A 116 7.87 16.57 24.79
C LEU A 116 8.69 16.15 26.02
N ILE A 117 8.47 16.73 27.20
CA ILE A 117 9.13 16.28 28.44
C ILE A 117 8.66 14.88 28.83
N LYS A 118 7.34 14.62 28.81
CA LYS A 118 6.75 13.30 29.10
C LYS A 118 7.34 12.21 28.20
N LEU A 119 7.61 12.55 26.94
CA LEU A 119 8.18 11.63 25.95
C LEU A 119 9.71 11.61 25.93
N VAL A 120 10.39 12.41 26.76
CA VAL A 120 11.87 12.54 26.80
C VAL A 120 12.44 13.00 25.44
N LEU A 121 11.75 13.96 24.81
CA LEU A 121 12.04 14.48 23.48
C LEU A 121 12.51 15.94 23.45
N LEU A 122 12.34 16.69 24.54
CA LEU A 122 12.61 18.13 24.56
C LEU A 122 14.06 18.49 24.18
N GLU A 123 15.02 17.69 24.65
CA GLU A 123 16.46 17.87 24.41
C GLU A 123 16.98 17.05 23.21
N LYS A 124 16.08 16.37 22.48
CA LYS A 124 16.44 15.55 21.32
C LYS A 124 16.25 16.32 20.01
N SER A 125 16.87 15.79 18.96
CA SER A 125 16.62 16.22 17.58
C SER A 125 15.28 15.68 17.10
N LEU A 126 14.41 16.54 16.56
CA LEU A 126 13.06 16.17 16.12
C LEU A 126 12.85 16.39 14.63
N ALA A 127 12.00 15.54 14.05
CA ALA A 127 11.26 15.82 12.83
C ALA A 127 9.90 16.42 13.22
N VAL A 128 9.62 17.64 12.75
CA VAL A 128 8.34 18.34 12.92
C VAL A 128 7.64 18.34 11.56
N ARG A 129 6.56 17.57 11.44
CA ARG A 129 5.92 17.26 10.15
C ARG A 129 4.46 17.70 10.13
N SER A 130 4.03 18.26 9.02
CA SER A 130 2.62 18.52 8.74
C SER A 130 1.80 17.21 8.67
N SER A 131 0.58 17.26 9.19
CA SER A 131 -0.42 16.19 9.09
C SER A 131 -1.78 16.83 8.85
N ALA A 132 -2.14 17.01 7.58
CA ALA A 132 -3.42 17.65 7.25
C ALA A 132 -4.57 16.65 7.41
N SER A 133 -5.71 17.14 7.91
CA SER A 133 -6.95 16.35 8.08
C SER A 133 -7.49 15.77 6.77
N ALA A 134 -7.27 16.48 5.65
CA ALA A 134 -7.70 16.06 4.33
C ALA A 134 -6.64 15.24 3.54
N GLU A 135 -5.40 15.09 4.04
CA GLU A 135 -4.23 14.51 3.32
C GLU A 135 -4.43 13.04 2.91
N ASP A 136 -5.23 12.29 3.68
CA ASP A 136 -5.45 10.85 3.52
C ASP A 136 -6.95 10.50 3.40
N SER A 137 -7.76 11.39 2.79
CA SER A 137 -9.16 11.07 2.49
C SER A 137 -9.28 9.91 1.47
N ASP A 138 -10.35 9.14 1.54
CA ASP A 138 -10.62 8.01 0.61
C ASP A 138 -10.58 8.40 -0.87
N LYS A 139 -10.70 9.69 -1.18
CA LYS A 139 -10.75 10.23 -2.55
C LYS A 139 -9.38 10.60 -3.13
N ALA A 140 -8.36 10.85 -2.30
CA ALA A 140 -6.99 11.16 -2.76
C ALA A 140 -5.97 11.11 -1.61
N SER A 141 -4.78 10.56 -1.86
CA SER A 141 -3.63 10.69 -0.96
C SER A 141 -2.64 11.73 -1.48
N PHE A 142 -2.29 12.70 -0.64
CA PHE A 142 -1.59 13.91 -1.05
C PHE A 142 -0.10 13.71 -0.77
N ALA A 143 0.68 13.38 -1.79
CA ALA A 143 2.12 13.22 -1.62
C ALA A 143 2.83 14.58 -1.59
N GLY A 144 3.48 14.92 -0.48
CA GLY A 144 4.54 15.93 -0.45
C GLY A 144 4.14 17.39 -0.70
N ILE A 145 2.86 17.74 -0.55
CA ILE A 145 2.39 19.14 -0.72
C ILE A 145 2.78 20.04 0.46
N HIS A 146 2.85 19.47 1.66
CA HIS A 146 3.10 20.22 2.90
C HIS A 146 4.52 20.03 3.42
N GLU A 147 4.98 20.98 4.22
CA GLU A 147 6.38 21.04 4.65
C GLU A 147 6.66 20.08 5.82
N SER A 148 7.89 19.59 5.88
CA SER A 148 8.45 18.84 7.01
C SER A 148 9.81 19.43 7.37
N PHE A 149 10.04 19.65 8.66
CA PHE A 149 11.28 20.22 9.19
C PHE A 149 12.04 19.13 9.93
N LEU A 150 13.22 18.77 9.43
CA LEU A 150 14.05 17.72 10.03
C LEU A 150 15.17 18.32 10.86
N ASN A 151 15.66 17.53 11.81
CA ASN A 151 16.79 17.89 12.68
C ASN A 151 16.58 19.24 13.40
N VAL A 152 15.38 19.40 14.00
CA VAL A 152 14.98 20.58 14.76
C VAL A 152 15.43 20.43 16.21
N HIS A 153 16.18 21.41 16.70
CA HIS A 153 16.73 21.45 18.06
C HIS A 153 16.26 22.67 18.83
N GLY A 154 15.90 22.47 20.09
CA GLY A 154 15.56 23.55 21.01
C GLY A 154 14.15 24.11 20.80
N PHE A 155 13.49 24.41 21.92
CA PHE A 155 12.08 24.76 21.96
C PHE A 155 11.68 25.93 21.05
N LYS A 156 12.52 26.96 20.94
CA LYS A 156 12.26 28.11 20.03
C LYS A 156 12.17 27.69 18.57
N ASN A 157 13.03 26.77 18.12
CA ASN A 157 13.02 26.30 16.74
C ASN A 157 11.87 25.31 16.50
N ILE A 158 11.46 24.55 17.51
CA ILE A 158 10.26 23.72 17.48
C ILE A 158 9.03 24.59 17.19
N LEU A 159 8.84 25.71 17.91
CA LEU A 159 7.72 26.62 17.66
C LEU A 159 7.77 27.25 16.26
N LYS A 160 8.97 27.60 15.76
CA LYS A 160 9.12 28.06 14.37
C LYS A 160 8.72 27.00 13.35
N ALA A 161 9.08 25.73 13.59
CA ALA A 161 8.71 24.62 12.72
C ALA A 161 7.19 24.36 12.73
N VAL A 162 6.53 24.52 13.89
CA VAL A 162 5.05 24.49 13.99
C VAL A 162 4.43 25.57 13.11
N ASN A 163 4.89 26.83 13.23
CA ASN A 163 4.40 27.92 12.37
C ASN A 163 4.68 27.63 10.88
N GLY A 164 5.82 27.04 10.55
CA GLY A 164 6.14 26.59 9.19
C GLY A 164 5.14 25.55 8.66
N CYS A 165 4.81 24.55 9.48
CA CYS A 165 3.79 23.54 9.13
C CYS A 165 2.42 24.20 8.88
N TYR A 166 1.99 25.14 9.72
CA TYR A 166 0.76 25.90 9.51
C TYR A 166 0.81 26.78 8.26
N ALA A 167 1.93 27.45 7.99
CA ALA A 167 2.12 28.26 6.79
C ALA A 167 2.09 27.40 5.51
N SER A 168 2.52 26.13 5.59
CA SER A 168 2.53 25.21 4.46
C SER A 168 1.14 24.82 3.93
N LEU A 169 0.07 25.10 4.69
CA LEU A 169 -1.31 25.05 4.16
C LEU A 169 -1.54 26.08 3.05
N TRP A 170 -0.78 27.17 3.01
CA TRP A 170 -1.05 28.33 2.17
C TRP A 170 0.00 28.52 1.07
N THR A 171 0.73 27.46 0.72
CA THR A 171 1.54 27.44 -0.51
C THR A 171 0.62 27.46 -1.73
N GLU A 172 1.12 27.97 -2.86
CA GLU A 172 0.38 27.96 -4.13
C GLU A 172 -0.07 26.55 -4.48
N GLN A 173 0.82 25.55 -4.31
CA GLN A 173 0.52 24.15 -4.59
C GLN A 173 -0.60 23.60 -3.71
N ALA A 174 -0.59 23.91 -2.40
CA ALA A 174 -1.63 23.47 -1.47
C ALA A 174 -2.98 24.10 -1.79
N VAL A 175 -3.02 25.40 -2.08
CA VAL A 175 -4.26 26.12 -2.42
C VAL A 175 -4.81 25.65 -3.76
N ALA A 176 -3.97 25.54 -4.79
CA ALA A 176 -4.35 25.04 -6.11
C ALA A 176 -4.99 23.65 -6.03
N TYR A 177 -4.36 22.78 -5.25
CA TYR A 177 -4.89 21.47 -5.00
C TYR A 177 -6.27 21.54 -4.34
N ARG A 178 -6.41 22.30 -3.23
CA ARG A 178 -7.70 22.41 -2.52
C ARG A 178 -8.81 22.88 -3.43
N ARG A 179 -8.54 23.87 -4.28
CA ARG A 179 -9.49 24.36 -5.29
C ARG A 179 -9.87 23.26 -6.29
N LYS A 180 -8.90 22.50 -6.80
CA LYS A 180 -9.15 21.39 -7.74
C LYS A 180 -10.05 20.32 -7.14
N MET A 181 -9.92 20.04 -5.84
CA MET A 181 -10.72 19.03 -5.15
C MET A 181 -12.02 19.58 -4.54
N GLY A 182 -12.28 20.89 -4.65
CA GLY A 182 -13.44 21.52 -4.03
C GLY A 182 -13.40 21.48 -2.50
N ILE A 183 -12.21 21.48 -1.89
CA ILE A 183 -12.03 21.49 -0.43
C ILE A 183 -12.12 22.96 0.05
N PRO A 184 -13.08 23.29 0.93
CA PRO A 184 -13.18 24.63 1.52
C PRO A 184 -11.95 24.98 2.38
N ASP A 185 -11.52 26.25 2.33
CA ASP A 185 -10.35 26.70 3.11
C ASP A 185 -10.57 26.69 4.62
N ASN A 186 -11.82 26.82 5.09
CA ASN A 186 -12.17 26.70 6.51
C ASN A 186 -12.13 25.24 7.03
N GLU A 187 -12.15 24.26 6.13
CA GLU A 187 -11.96 22.84 6.45
C GLU A 187 -10.49 22.40 6.36
N ALA A 188 -9.61 23.28 5.85
CA ALA A 188 -8.18 23.02 5.72
C ALA A 188 -7.46 23.14 7.08
N LEU A 189 -7.61 22.11 7.91
CA LEU A 189 -7.00 22.05 9.23
C LEU A 189 -5.68 21.26 9.23
N MET A 190 -4.71 21.75 10.01
CA MET A 190 -3.38 21.16 10.13
C MET A 190 -3.12 20.68 11.56
N ALA A 191 -2.83 19.40 11.71
CA ALA A 191 -2.15 18.88 12.89
C ALA A 191 -0.63 18.86 12.64
N VAL A 192 0.17 18.79 13.71
CA VAL A 192 1.64 18.77 13.63
C VAL A 192 2.19 17.56 14.37
N VAL A 193 2.92 16.72 13.66
CA VAL A 193 3.58 15.53 14.18
C VAL A 193 4.97 15.91 14.69
N PHE A 194 5.29 15.51 15.93
CA PHE A 194 6.62 15.60 16.52
C PHE A 194 7.17 14.20 16.67
N MET A 195 8.34 13.95 16.12
CA MET A 195 8.92 12.61 16.05
C MET A 195 10.41 12.67 16.29
N GLU A 196 10.95 11.77 17.11
CA GLU A 196 12.38 11.62 17.30
C GLU A 196 13.09 11.34 15.97
N MET A 197 14.21 12.04 15.71
CA MET A 197 15.05 11.76 14.56
C MET A 197 15.77 10.41 14.74
N VAL A 198 15.58 9.50 13.79
CA VAL A 198 16.30 8.23 13.73
C VAL A 198 17.65 8.43 13.07
N GLN A 199 18.70 7.85 13.65
CA GLN A 199 20.01 7.81 13.02
C GLN A 199 19.98 6.89 11.79
N ALA A 200 19.98 7.48 10.60
CA ALA A 200 19.82 6.71 9.36
C ALA A 200 21.16 6.19 8.82
N HIS A 201 21.30 4.85 8.76
CA HIS A 201 22.32 4.21 7.94
C HIS A 201 21.87 4.13 6.47
N ALA A 202 20.62 3.73 6.28
CA ALA A 202 19.91 3.80 5.00
C ALA A 202 18.46 4.18 5.25
N ALA A 203 17.79 4.73 4.25
CA ALA A 203 16.38 5.06 4.31
C ALA A 203 15.77 5.03 2.90
N GLY A 204 14.45 5.02 2.84
CA GLY A 204 13.77 5.16 1.58
C GLY A 204 12.27 4.89 1.68
N VAL A 205 11.73 4.42 0.57
CA VAL A 205 10.30 4.16 0.39
C VAL A 205 10.09 2.70 0.05
N ALA A 206 8.96 2.16 0.46
CA ALA A 206 8.52 0.84 0.08
C ALA A 206 7.04 0.88 -0.27
N PHE A 207 6.68 0.25 -1.39
CA PHE A 207 5.30 0.09 -1.80
C PHE A 207 4.93 -1.37 -1.69
N SER A 208 3.77 -1.65 -1.09
CA SER A 208 3.22 -3.02 -1.02
C SER A 208 2.73 -3.59 -2.36
N CYS A 209 2.92 -2.84 -3.45
CA CYS A 209 2.67 -3.20 -4.85
C CYS A 209 3.79 -2.59 -5.72
N ASP A 210 3.76 -2.78 -7.04
CA ASP A 210 4.48 -1.90 -7.97
C ASP A 210 3.55 -0.77 -8.45
N PRO A 211 3.72 0.47 -7.94
CA PRO A 211 2.84 1.58 -8.28
C PRO A 211 2.98 2.04 -9.74
N ARG A 212 4.07 1.66 -10.44
CA ARG A 212 4.31 2.06 -11.84
C ARG A 212 3.51 1.22 -12.82
N THR A 213 3.41 -0.08 -12.55
CA THR A 213 2.76 -1.05 -13.43
C THR A 213 1.38 -1.46 -12.94
N GLY A 214 1.05 -1.19 -11.67
CA GLY A 214 -0.18 -1.65 -11.03
C GLY A 214 -0.12 -3.09 -10.54
N ARG A 215 1.04 -3.75 -10.65
CA ARG A 215 1.19 -5.14 -10.23
C ARG A 215 1.10 -5.28 -8.71
N GLU A 216 0.14 -6.08 -8.25
CA GLU A 216 -0.06 -6.40 -6.84
C GLU A 216 0.63 -7.68 -6.38
N ASP A 217 1.16 -8.47 -7.31
CA ASP A 217 1.86 -9.74 -7.04
C ASP A 217 3.32 -9.54 -6.60
N VAL A 218 3.80 -8.30 -6.66
CA VAL A 218 5.13 -7.87 -6.21
C VAL A 218 5.03 -6.67 -5.30
N LEU A 219 6.03 -6.46 -4.45
CA LEU A 219 6.26 -5.22 -3.71
C LEU A 219 7.59 -4.61 -4.15
N THR A 220 7.73 -3.30 -3.99
CA THR A 220 8.93 -2.56 -4.41
C THR A 220 9.56 -1.81 -3.25
N ILE A 221 10.89 -1.79 -3.18
CA ILE A 221 11.66 -1.08 -2.15
C ILE A 221 12.70 -0.21 -2.85
N GLY A 222 12.67 1.09 -2.59
CA GLY A 222 13.70 2.05 -2.95
C GLY A 222 14.57 2.38 -1.75
N ALA A 223 15.89 2.31 -1.86
CA ALA A 223 16.83 2.53 -0.76
C ALA A 223 18.01 3.43 -1.14
N ASN A 224 18.37 4.36 -0.26
CA ASN A 224 19.62 5.12 -0.35
C ASN A 224 20.28 5.23 1.03
N PHE A 225 21.57 5.56 1.07
CA PHE A 225 22.28 5.85 2.32
C PHE A 225 21.83 7.19 2.91
N GLY A 226 21.93 7.31 4.25
CA GLY A 226 21.53 8.51 4.98
C GLY A 226 20.01 8.71 5.05
N LEU A 227 19.57 9.97 5.20
CA LEU A 227 18.18 10.34 5.38
C LEU A 227 17.34 10.16 4.10
N GLY A 228 16.07 9.77 4.28
CA GLY A 228 15.14 9.41 3.21
C GLY A 228 14.72 10.55 2.27
N GLU A 229 14.97 11.81 2.64
CA GLU A 229 14.60 12.98 1.82
C GLU A 229 15.07 12.88 0.36
N SER A 230 16.28 12.34 0.15
CA SER A 230 16.86 12.19 -1.19
C SER A 230 16.06 11.24 -2.09
N VAL A 231 15.47 10.20 -1.50
CA VAL A 231 14.63 9.22 -2.20
C VAL A 231 13.23 9.77 -2.40
N VAL A 232 12.62 10.33 -1.35
CA VAL A 232 11.25 10.86 -1.37
C VAL A 232 11.11 12.01 -2.39
N LYS A 233 12.13 12.87 -2.51
CA LYS A 233 12.14 13.98 -3.48
C LYS A 233 12.54 13.57 -4.90
N GLY A 234 12.87 12.30 -5.14
CA GLY A 234 13.29 11.80 -6.46
C GLY A 234 14.59 12.42 -6.99
N LEU A 235 15.46 12.93 -6.09
CA LEU A 235 16.67 13.67 -6.45
C LEU A 235 17.85 12.76 -6.85
N ILE A 236 17.72 11.46 -6.61
CA ILE A 236 18.78 10.47 -6.81
C ILE A 236 18.21 9.20 -7.41
N ASP A 237 19.06 8.41 -8.07
CA ASP A 237 18.77 7.04 -8.50
C ASP A 237 19.13 6.08 -7.34
N PRO A 238 18.12 5.60 -6.57
CA PRO A 238 18.33 4.73 -5.42
C PRO A 238 18.54 3.28 -5.86
N ASP A 239 18.92 2.40 -4.92
CA ASP A 239 18.73 0.97 -5.15
C ASP A 239 17.24 0.65 -5.25
N GLU A 240 16.86 -0.19 -6.22
CA GLU A 240 15.50 -0.70 -6.38
C GLU A 240 15.50 -2.22 -6.22
N TYR A 241 14.68 -2.72 -5.30
CA TYR A 241 14.47 -4.14 -5.06
C TYR A 241 13.00 -4.49 -5.33
N ILE A 242 12.77 -5.57 -6.09
CA ILE A 242 11.43 -6.11 -6.35
C ILE A 242 11.33 -7.47 -5.67
N LEU A 243 10.33 -7.63 -4.81
CA LEU A 243 10.09 -8.88 -4.10
C LEU A 243 8.71 -9.43 -4.45
N GLY A 244 8.53 -10.75 -4.38
CA GLY A 244 7.20 -11.36 -4.49
C GLY A 244 6.31 -11.03 -3.27
N SER A 245 5.01 -10.85 -3.49
CA SER A 245 4.00 -10.51 -2.47
C SER A 245 3.46 -11.76 -1.74
N SER A 246 4.35 -12.66 -1.33
CA SER A 246 4.03 -13.91 -0.62
C SER A 246 4.40 -13.84 0.86
N LEU A 247 3.86 -14.76 1.67
CA LEU A 247 4.16 -14.88 3.11
C LEU A 247 5.66 -14.88 3.44
N SER A 248 6.48 -15.39 2.53
CA SER A 248 7.94 -15.25 2.55
C SER A 248 8.35 -14.48 1.28
N PRO A 249 8.55 -13.16 1.35
CA PRO A 249 8.86 -12.37 0.17
C PRO A 249 10.27 -12.69 -0.35
N GLU A 250 10.34 -13.19 -1.58
CA GLU A 250 11.60 -13.50 -2.26
C GLU A 250 12.02 -12.35 -3.17
N ILE A 251 13.31 -12.03 -3.20
CA ILE A 251 13.86 -11.01 -4.10
C ILE A 251 13.84 -11.58 -5.53
N LYS A 252 13.04 -10.97 -6.40
CA LYS A 252 12.90 -11.32 -7.83
C LYS A 252 13.86 -10.52 -8.72
N HIS A 253 14.12 -9.26 -8.37
CA HIS A 253 15.00 -8.39 -9.13
C HIS A 253 15.72 -7.38 -8.22
N ARG A 254 16.94 -6.98 -8.63
CA ARG A 254 17.76 -5.95 -7.97
C ARG A 254 18.31 -5.02 -9.04
N LYS A 255 18.19 -3.72 -8.82
CA LYS A 255 18.90 -2.68 -9.56
C LYS A 255 19.68 -1.85 -8.56
N ILE A 256 20.99 -1.79 -8.69
CA ILE A 256 21.85 -0.97 -7.85
C ILE A 256 21.93 0.42 -8.46
N GLY A 257 21.39 1.42 -7.76
CA GLY A 257 21.33 2.79 -8.23
C GLY A 257 22.66 3.50 -8.10
N SER A 258 22.80 4.62 -8.82
CA SER A 258 24.05 5.39 -8.82
C SER A 258 24.43 5.97 -7.46
N LYS A 259 23.45 6.28 -6.58
CA LYS A 259 23.61 6.73 -5.17
C LYS A 259 24.75 7.73 -4.91
N LYS A 260 25.06 8.62 -5.87
CA LYS A 260 26.18 9.58 -5.79
C LYS A 260 26.04 10.62 -4.67
N LEU A 261 24.83 10.87 -4.21
CA LEU A 261 24.51 11.84 -3.17
C LEU A 261 23.68 11.18 -2.06
N MET A 262 23.91 11.63 -0.82
CA MET A 262 23.11 11.26 0.34
C MET A 262 22.77 12.49 1.18
N THR A 263 21.66 12.42 1.92
CA THR A 263 21.26 13.50 2.84
C THR A 263 21.66 13.14 4.25
N VAL A 264 22.29 14.07 4.97
CA VAL A 264 22.76 13.90 6.36
C VAL A 264 22.28 15.05 7.23
N VAL A 265 22.27 14.83 8.54
CA VAL A 265 22.00 15.90 9.51
C VAL A 265 23.10 16.97 9.44
N SER A 266 22.69 18.24 9.59
CA SER A 266 23.61 19.37 9.73
C SER A 266 23.89 19.68 11.21
N GLY A 267 25.10 20.10 11.53
CA GLY A 267 25.46 20.53 12.89
C GLY A 267 24.78 21.85 13.32
N GLU A 268 24.30 22.63 12.36
CA GLU A 268 23.61 23.91 12.60
C GLU A 268 22.07 23.77 12.70
N GLY A 269 21.57 22.53 12.68
CA GLY A 269 20.14 22.21 12.50
C GLY A 269 19.78 22.02 11.02
N GLY A 270 18.68 21.31 10.76
CA GLY A 270 18.30 20.95 9.38
C GLY A 270 19.18 19.86 8.76
N THR A 271 19.12 19.74 7.44
CA THR A 271 19.82 18.67 6.69
C THR A 271 20.66 19.26 5.55
N LYS A 272 21.63 18.48 5.09
CA LYS A 272 22.49 18.85 3.95
C LYS A 272 22.74 17.64 3.05
N THR A 273 22.89 17.90 1.76
CA THR A 273 23.25 16.88 0.77
C THR A 273 24.76 16.83 0.59
N VAL A 274 25.34 15.63 0.67
CA VAL A 274 26.78 15.39 0.53
C VAL A 274 27.04 14.29 -0.51
N LYS A 275 28.26 14.23 -1.04
CA LYS A 275 28.69 13.11 -1.87
C LYS A 275 28.75 11.84 -1.03
N SER A 276 28.25 10.74 -1.60
CA SER A 276 28.32 9.43 -0.98
C SER A 276 29.54 8.69 -1.49
N GLU A 277 30.39 8.22 -0.58
CA GLU A 277 31.50 7.31 -0.91
C GLU A 277 31.04 5.86 -1.06
N LEU A 278 29.82 5.54 -0.60
CA LEU A 278 29.23 4.21 -0.62
C LEU A 278 28.40 3.94 -1.88
N TYR A 279 28.49 4.80 -2.89
CA TYR A 279 27.57 4.85 -4.02
C TYR A 279 27.52 3.55 -4.88
N LYS A 280 28.59 2.74 -4.87
CA LYS A 280 28.63 1.41 -5.52
C LYS A 280 28.17 0.26 -4.65
N VAL A 281 28.01 0.49 -3.35
CA VAL A 281 27.63 -0.53 -2.36
C VAL A 281 26.11 -0.66 -2.35
N GLN A 282 25.61 -1.89 -2.19
CA GLN A 282 24.18 -2.14 -1.99
C GLN A 282 23.75 -1.57 -0.63
N ALA A 283 22.67 -0.78 -0.60
CA ALA A 283 22.25 -0.06 0.62
C ALA A 283 21.78 -0.98 1.75
N LEU A 284 21.14 -2.11 1.40
CA LEU A 284 20.67 -3.12 2.33
C LEU A 284 21.20 -4.50 1.95
N SER A 285 21.48 -5.36 2.93
CA SER A 285 21.75 -6.78 2.67
C SER A 285 20.49 -7.52 2.23
N ASP A 286 20.64 -8.66 1.57
CA ASP A 286 19.51 -9.50 1.16
C ASP A 286 18.61 -9.93 2.33
N GLU A 287 19.18 -10.15 3.51
CA GLU A 287 18.42 -10.47 4.72
C GLU A 287 17.59 -9.26 5.19
N GLN A 288 18.19 -8.07 5.19
CA GLN A 288 17.52 -6.82 5.55
C GLN A 288 16.38 -6.51 4.57
N ILE A 289 16.62 -6.70 3.27
CA ILE A 289 15.59 -6.52 2.21
C ILE A 289 14.39 -7.43 2.47
N LYS A 290 14.61 -8.70 2.80
CA LYS A 290 13.52 -9.65 3.10
C LYS A 290 12.79 -9.30 4.40
N LYS A 291 13.52 -8.87 5.45
CA LYS A 291 12.89 -8.40 6.70
C LYS A 291 11.99 -7.19 6.46
N LEU A 292 12.46 -6.22 5.69
CA LEU A 292 11.67 -5.06 5.29
C LEU A 292 10.46 -5.44 4.44
N GLY A 293 10.63 -6.35 3.46
CA GLY A 293 9.51 -6.89 2.68
C GLY A 293 8.41 -7.51 3.55
N ASN A 294 8.79 -8.26 4.60
CA ASN A 294 7.82 -8.80 5.56
C ASN A 294 7.10 -7.70 6.35
N LEU A 295 7.81 -6.64 6.76
CA LEU A 295 7.19 -5.49 7.43
C LEU A 295 6.17 -4.80 6.51
N VAL A 296 6.54 -4.57 5.24
CA VAL A 296 5.65 -3.98 4.22
C VAL A 296 4.36 -4.76 4.05
N LEU A 297 4.44 -6.09 3.95
CA LEU A 297 3.26 -6.95 3.85
C LEU A 297 2.40 -6.91 5.13
N ARG A 298 3.02 -6.88 6.31
CA ARG A 298 2.28 -6.71 7.57
C ARG A 298 1.55 -5.37 7.65
N ILE A 299 2.17 -4.29 7.17
CA ILE A 299 1.57 -2.95 7.12
C ILE A 299 0.39 -2.94 6.14
N PHE A 300 0.53 -3.58 4.97
CA PHE A 300 -0.58 -3.76 4.02
C PHE A 300 -1.77 -4.48 4.64
N GLU A 301 -1.53 -5.54 5.42
CA GLU A 301 -2.60 -6.27 6.11
C GLU A 301 -3.29 -5.44 7.21
N VAL A 302 -2.55 -4.76 8.07
CA VAL A 302 -3.12 -4.06 9.24
C VAL A 302 -3.65 -2.67 8.92
N LEU A 303 -2.96 -1.91 8.06
CA LEU A 303 -3.38 -0.56 7.67
C LEU A 303 -4.34 -0.60 6.49
N GLY A 304 -3.99 -1.39 5.48
CA GLY A 304 -4.72 -1.54 4.22
C GLY A 304 -5.81 -2.62 4.23
N LYS A 305 -5.93 -3.40 5.31
CA LYS A 305 -6.90 -4.51 5.44
C LYS A 305 -6.74 -5.61 4.37
N GLY A 306 -5.56 -5.70 3.76
CA GLY A 306 -5.27 -6.63 2.66
C GLY A 306 -5.91 -6.23 1.32
N GLU A 307 -6.41 -5.00 1.20
CA GLU A 307 -7.08 -4.48 0.00
C GLU A 307 -6.44 -3.17 -0.49
N LEU A 308 -6.18 -2.24 0.43
CA LEU A 308 -5.64 -0.93 0.10
C LEU A 308 -4.12 -0.93 0.24
N HIS A 309 -3.42 -0.95 -0.88
CA HIS A 309 -1.96 -0.93 -0.89
C HIS A 309 -1.40 0.32 -0.19
N GLN A 310 -0.21 0.17 0.39
CA GLN A 310 0.45 1.17 1.21
C GLN A 310 1.75 1.66 0.56
N ASP A 311 2.00 2.95 0.72
CA ASP A 311 3.27 3.65 0.53
C ASP A 311 3.88 3.92 1.91
N ILE A 312 5.10 3.44 2.14
CA ILE A 312 5.73 3.35 3.45
C ILE A 312 7.10 4.02 3.39
N GLU A 313 7.33 4.99 4.26
CA GLU A 313 8.66 5.55 4.50
C GLU A 313 9.32 4.83 5.68
N TRP A 314 10.58 4.44 5.51
CA TRP A 314 11.33 3.67 6.50
C TRP A 314 12.76 4.18 6.62
N VAL A 315 13.35 3.92 7.79
CA VAL A 315 14.75 4.19 8.12
C VAL A 315 15.37 2.93 8.70
N PHE A 316 16.52 2.51 8.18
CA PHE A 316 17.36 1.48 8.77
C PHE A 316 18.36 2.14 9.73
N ASP A 317 18.26 1.82 11.01
CA ASP A 317 19.04 2.43 12.08
C ASP A 317 20.43 1.78 12.28
N GLY A 318 20.74 0.73 11.53
CA GLY A 318 21.95 -0.08 11.67
C GLY A 318 21.66 -1.48 12.23
N GLU A 319 20.52 -1.64 12.90
CA GLU A 319 20.08 -2.92 13.49
C GLU A 319 18.78 -3.40 12.84
N GLU A 320 17.79 -2.51 12.72
CA GLU A 320 16.47 -2.83 12.18
C GLU A 320 15.80 -1.65 11.46
N CYS A 321 14.67 -1.93 10.82
CA CYS A 321 13.90 -0.92 10.09
C CYS A 321 12.86 -0.27 11.02
N VAL A 322 12.93 1.04 11.15
CA VAL A 322 11.97 1.90 11.85
C VAL A 322 11.04 2.54 10.81
N LEU A 323 9.73 2.45 11.02
CA LEU A 323 8.75 3.07 10.13
C LEU A 323 8.52 4.52 10.54
N VAL A 324 8.62 5.44 9.59
CA VAL A 324 8.43 6.88 9.84
C VAL A 324 7.17 7.43 9.18
N GLN A 325 6.56 6.67 8.27
CA GLN A 325 5.27 6.98 7.68
C GLN A 325 4.66 5.74 7.01
N ALA A 326 3.34 5.65 6.98
CA ALA A 326 2.61 4.77 6.08
C ALA A 326 1.31 5.46 5.66
N ARG A 327 0.96 5.35 4.37
CA ARG A 327 -0.24 5.97 3.80
C ARG A 327 -0.83 5.12 2.67
N PRO A 328 -2.13 5.22 2.39
CA PRO A 328 -2.76 4.46 1.32
C PRO A 328 -2.37 4.94 -0.08
N LEU A 329 -2.21 4.00 -1.00
CA LEU A 329 -2.14 4.21 -2.44
C LEU A 329 -3.56 4.15 -3.02
N THR A 330 -4.16 5.32 -3.27
CA THR A 330 -5.55 5.42 -3.74
C THR A 330 -5.69 5.44 -5.27
N ALA A 331 -4.59 5.70 -6.00
CA ALA A 331 -4.58 5.77 -7.46
C ALA A 331 -3.65 4.71 -8.07
N LEU A 332 -4.11 3.45 -8.07
CA LEU A 332 -3.40 2.35 -8.74
C LEU A 332 -4.00 2.04 -10.10
N GLN A 333 -3.12 1.87 -11.09
CA GLN A 333 -3.51 1.32 -12.37
C GLN A 333 -3.94 -0.14 -12.20
N LYS A 334 -5.09 -0.51 -12.77
CA LYS A 334 -5.52 -1.90 -12.79
C LYS A 334 -4.81 -2.67 -13.88
N VAL A 335 -4.26 -3.83 -13.54
CA VAL A 335 -3.74 -4.79 -14.52
C VAL A 335 -4.91 -5.58 -15.10
N SER A 336 -5.17 -5.41 -16.39
CA SER A 336 -6.21 -6.13 -17.13
C SER A 336 -5.84 -6.24 -18.62
N PHE A 337 -6.70 -6.91 -19.39
CA PHE A 337 -6.58 -6.97 -20.85
C PHE A 337 -7.09 -5.66 -21.49
N ALA A 338 -6.48 -5.28 -22.61
CA ALA A 338 -6.87 -4.06 -23.33
C ALA A 338 -8.34 -4.12 -23.81
N GLU A 339 -8.80 -5.29 -24.20
CA GLU A 339 -10.15 -5.55 -24.69
C GLU A 339 -11.23 -5.47 -23.60
N LEU A 340 -10.83 -5.48 -22.33
CA LEU A 340 -11.72 -5.32 -21.17
C LEU A 340 -11.75 -3.88 -20.64
N LYS A 341 -10.99 -2.95 -21.20
CA LYS A 341 -10.79 -1.60 -20.65
C LYS A 341 -12.10 -0.83 -20.45
N ASP A 342 -13.03 -0.94 -21.39
CA ASP A 342 -14.31 -0.22 -21.38
C ASP A 342 -15.49 -1.09 -20.92
N GLN A 343 -15.19 -2.24 -20.32
CA GLN A 343 -16.17 -3.22 -19.86
C GLN A 343 -16.19 -3.29 -18.32
N PRO A 344 -17.32 -3.69 -17.70
CA PRO A 344 -17.37 -3.88 -16.26
C PRO A 344 -16.42 -5.01 -15.81
N GLU A 345 -15.73 -4.76 -14.70
CA GLU A 345 -14.96 -5.79 -14.00
C GLU A 345 -15.87 -6.57 -13.07
N ILE A 346 -16.24 -7.78 -13.48
CA ILE A 346 -17.19 -8.65 -12.79
C ILE A 346 -16.42 -9.52 -11.80
N TRP A 347 -16.65 -9.30 -10.51
CA TRP A 347 -16.11 -10.12 -9.44
C TRP A 347 -17.20 -11.03 -8.88
N SER A 348 -17.00 -12.35 -8.92
CA SER A 348 -18.01 -13.33 -8.51
C SER A 348 -17.47 -14.28 -7.44
N ASN A 349 -18.29 -14.61 -6.46
CA ASN A 349 -18.01 -15.68 -5.51
C ASN A 349 -18.62 -17.03 -5.95
N ALA A 350 -19.07 -17.15 -7.20
CA ALA A 350 -19.60 -18.40 -7.75
C ALA A 350 -18.58 -19.54 -7.61
N ASN A 351 -19.04 -20.73 -7.21
CA ASN A 351 -18.27 -21.93 -6.82
C ASN A 351 -17.34 -21.74 -5.61
N ILE A 352 -16.60 -20.64 -5.54
CA ILE A 352 -15.65 -20.40 -4.46
C ILE A 352 -16.34 -20.17 -3.11
N LYS A 353 -17.59 -19.67 -3.10
CA LYS A 353 -18.39 -19.56 -1.88
C LYS A 353 -18.72 -20.92 -1.26
N ASP A 354 -18.76 -22.00 -2.04
CA ASP A 354 -19.08 -23.33 -1.52
C ASP A 354 -17.80 -24.05 -1.04
N ALA A 355 -16.67 -23.79 -1.72
CA ALA A 355 -15.36 -24.33 -1.33
C ALA A 355 -14.71 -23.55 -0.16
N VAL A 356 -14.92 -22.23 -0.11
CA VAL A 356 -14.33 -21.30 0.87
C VAL A 356 -15.40 -20.29 1.36
N PRO A 357 -16.43 -20.76 2.09
CA PRO A 357 -17.60 -19.94 2.45
C PRO A 357 -17.33 -18.83 3.47
N MET A 358 -16.32 -19.04 4.31
CA MET A 358 -16.11 -18.25 5.51
C MET A 358 -15.21 -17.04 5.28
N VAL A 359 -15.28 -16.10 6.23
CA VAL A 359 -14.24 -15.06 6.37
C VAL A 359 -12.92 -15.76 6.70
N LEU A 360 -11.92 -15.54 5.84
CA LEU A 360 -10.62 -16.15 6.00
C LEU A 360 -9.78 -15.43 7.06
N PRO A 361 -9.06 -16.15 7.93
CA PRO A 361 -7.97 -15.58 8.74
C PRO A 361 -6.87 -14.99 7.85
N VAL A 362 -6.13 -13.99 8.35
CA VAL A 362 -5.08 -13.28 7.57
C VAL A 362 -4.06 -14.24 6.97
N LEU A 363 -3.56 -15.21 7.75
CA LEU A 363 -2.61 -16.21 7.27
C LEU A 363 -3.18 -17.05 6.10
N SER A 364 -4.48 -17.37 6.15
CA SER A 364 -5.16 -18.11 5.09
C SER A 364 -5.44 -17.25 3.85
N ARG A 365 -5.63 -15.93 4.00
CA ARG A 365 -5.89 -15.03 2.86
C ARG A 365 -4.70 -14.96 1.91
N SER A 366 -3.51 -14.69 2.45
CA SER A 366 -2.28 -14.56 1.65
C SER A 366 -1.90 -15.87 0.95
N ALA A 367 -2.11 -16.99 1.64
CA ALA A 367 -2.02 -18.34 1.11
C ALA A 367 -2.98 -18.59 -0.07
N ILE A 368 -4.27 -18.34 0.14
CA ILE A 368 -5.34 -18.65 -0.81
C ILE A 368 -5.24 -17.75 -2.04
N LYS A 369 -4.94 -16.46 -1.88
CA LYS A 369 -4.76 -15.50 -3.01
C LYS A 369 -3.74 -16.06 -4.01
N ASN A 370 -2.57 -16.46 -3.53
CA ASN A 370 -1.50 -16.94 -4.41
C ASN A 370 -1.82 -18.30 -5.04
N ASN A 371 -2.31 -19.26 -4.25
CA ASN A 371 -2.63 -20.60 -4.76
C ASN A 371 -3.75 -20.56 -5.81
N ILE A 372 -4.83 -19.80 -5.57
CA ILE A 372 -5.96 -19.74 -6.51
C ILE A 372 -5.55 -19.01 -7.80
N ASN A 373 -4.77 -17.93 -7.70
CA ASN A 373 -4.22 -17.28 -8.90
C ASN A 373 -3.39 -18.27 -9.73
N GLU A 374 -2.52 -19.07 -9.10
CA GLU A 374 -1.71 -20.05 -9.84
C GLU A 374 -2.56 -21.18 -10.44
N ILE A 375 -3.55 -21.69 -9.71
CA ILE A 375 -4.51 -22.70 -10.19
C ILE A 375 -5.24 -22.21 -11.44
N LEU A 376 -5.76 -20.98 -11.41
CA LEU A 376 -6.53 -20.40 -12.51
C LEU A 376 -5.65 -20.03 -13.71
N ALA A 377 -4.40 -19.65 -13.47
CA ALA A 377 -3.44 -19.32 -14.51
C ALA A 377 -2.84 -20.55 -15.21
N SER A 378 -2.72 -21.68 -14.51
CA SER A 378 -1.98 -22.86 -14.98
C SER A 378 -2.47 -23.44 -16.32
N PRO A 379 -3.77 -23.62 -16.59
CA PRO A 379 -4.25 -24.15 -17.87
C PRO A 379 -3.79 -23.31 -19.07
N PHE A 380 -3.74 -21.98 -18.89
CA PHE A 380 -3.30 -21.03 -19.91
C PHE A 380 -1.78 -21.07 -20.11
N LYS A 381 -1.00 -21.14 -19.02
CA LYS A 381 0.46 -21.28 -19.10
C LYS A 381 0.87 -22.55 -19.86
N ILE A 382 0.20 -23.68 -19.61
CA ILE A 382 0.52 -24.98 -20.24
C ILE A 382 0.34 -24.95 -21.77
N ILE A 383 -0.67 -24.23 -22.27
CA ILE A 383 -0.92 -24.09 -23.71
C ILE A 383 -0.07 -22.96 -24.35
N GLY A 384 0.74 -22.25 -23.55
CA GLY A 384 1.54 -21.11 -23.99
C GLY A 384 0.71 -19.86 -24.28
N TYR A 385 -0.43 -19.70 -23.60
CA TYR A 385 -1.18 -18.47 -23.61
C TYR A 385 -0.51 -17.46 -22.67
N GLN A 386 -0.31 -16.24 -23.15
CA GLN A 386 0.34 -15.16 -22.39
C GLN A 386 -0.73 -14.29 -21.75
N MET A 387 -0.74 -14.24 -20.42
CA MET A 387 -1.57 -13.32 -19.65
C MET A 387 -0.72 -12.11 -19.24
N PRO A 388 -1.34 -10.95 -18.97
CA PRO A 388 -0.64 -9.82 -18.36
C PRO A 388 0.03 -10.24 -17.05
N ASP A 389 1.28 -9.85 -16.86
CA ASP A 389 2.00 -10.08 -15.61
C ASP A 389 1.28 -9.38 -14.45
N GLY A 390 1.06 -10.09 -13.35
CA GLY A 390 0.33 -9.59 -12.19
C GLY A 390 -1.18 -9.46 -12.37
N LEU A 391 -1.76 -10.06 -13.43
CA LEU A 391 -3.21 -10.16 -13.58
C LEU A 391 -3.83 -10.83 -12.35
N GLN A 392 -4.71 -10.12 -11.66
CA GLN A 392 -5.40 -10.63 -10.48
C GLN A 392 -6.65 -11.41 -10.89
N GLN A 393 -6.62 -12.73 -10.69
CA GLN A 393 -7.76 -13.62 -10.93
C GLN A 393 -8.58 -13.89 -9.67
N VAL A 394 -8.01 -13.69 -8.48
CA VAL A 394 -8.72 -13.72 -7.19
C VAL A 394 -8.43 -12.49 -6.35
N LYS A 395 -9.47 -11.94 -5.73
CA LYS A 395 -9.35 -10.92 -4.68
C LYS A 395 -9.99 -11.40 -3.40
N ILE A 396 -9.46 -10.93 -2.27
CA ILE A 396 -10.14 -11.04 -0.99
C ILE A 396 -10.82 -9.70 -0.74
N TYR A 397 -12.14 -9.72 -0.58
CA TYR A 397 -12.95 -8.53 -0.29
C TYR A 397 -13.74 -8.78 0.98
N MET A 398 -13.54 -7.93 1.99
CA MET A 398 -14.11 -8.11 3.34
C MET A 398 -13.87 -9.52 3.89
N GLY A 399 -12.67 -10.05 3.64
CA GLY A 399 -12.24 -11.37 4.08
C GLY A 399 -12.81 -12.58 3.33
N ARG A 400 -13.58 -12.37 2.25
CA ARG A 400 -14.11 -13.45 1.39
C ARG A 400 -13.45 -13.44 0.02
N ALA A 401 -13.29 -14.60 -0.59
CA ALA A 401 -12.65 -14.73 -1.90
C ALA A 401 -13.65 -14.51 -3.05
N TYR A 402 -13.23 -13.75 -4.06
CA TYR A 402 -13.97 -13.48 -5.29
C TYR A 402 -13.06 -13.69 -6.50
N LEU A 403 -13.60 -14.27 -7.56
CA LEU A 403 -12.94 -14.54 -8.82
C LEU A 403 -13.19 -13.40 -9.81
N ASN A 404 -12.17 -12.99 -10.55
CA ASN A 404 -12.27 -12.02 -11.64
C ASN A 404 -12.89 -12.70 -12.86
N LEU A 405 -14.22 -12.71 -12.92
CA LEU A 405 -14.96 -13.41 -13.95
C LEU A 405 -14.75 -12.79 -15.32
N SER A 406 -14.63 -11.45 -15.42
CA SER A 406 -14.31 -10.79 -16.69
C SER A 406 -12.98 -11.28 -17.27
N ALA A 407 -11.94 -11.35 -16.44
CA ALA A 407 -10.64 -11.87 -16.86
C ALA A 407 -10.69 -13.36 -17.23
N ILE A 408 -11.41 -14.18 -16.46
CA ILE A 408 -11.56 -15.62 -16.74
C ILE A 408 -12.30 -15.85 -18.07
N GLN A 409 -13.43 -15.16 -18.28
CA GLN A 409 -14.19 -15.24 -19.53
C GLN A 409 -13.35 -14.80 -20.73
N TRP A 410 -12.59 -13.71 -20.60
CA TRP A 410 -11.71 -13.24 -21.66
C TRP A 410 -10.58 -14.22 -21.96
N CYS A 411 -9.88 -14.74 -20.94
CA CYS A 411 -8.83 -15.74 -21.13
C CYS A 411 -9.37 -16.98 -21.85
N ASN A 412 -10.54 -17.48 -21.45
CA ASN A 412 -11.18 -18.64 -22.11
C ASN A 412 -11.52 -18.36 -23.58
N PHE A 413 -12.05 -17.17 -23.87
CA PHE A 413 -12.37 -16.76 -25.23
C PHE A 413 -11.10 -16.57 -26.08
N ASP A 414 -10.15 -15.75 -25.63
CA ASP A 414 -8.99 -15.42 -26.45
C ASP A 414 -8.00 -16.59 -26.58
N ALA A 415 -7.88 -17.45 -25.56
CA ALA A 415 -7.02 -18.62 -25.61
C ALA A 415 -7.61 -19.75 -26.47
N LEU A 416 -8.91 -20.05 -26.35
CA LEU A 416 -9.54 -21.28 -26.85
C LEU A 416 -10.80 -21.06 -27.71
N GLY A 417 -11.32 -19.83 -27.78
CA GLY A 417 -12.58 -19.51 -28.47
C GLY A 417 -13.84 -19.85 -27.67
N ILE A 418 -13.72 -20.08 -26.36
CA ILE A 418 -14.86 -20.41 -25.49
C ILE A 418 -15.58 -19.11 -25.11
N TYR A 419 -16.82 -18.95 -25.59
CA TYR A 419 -17.62 -17.75 -25.31
C TYR A 419 -17.97 -17.60 -23.82
N PRO A 420 -18.21 -16.37 -23.33
CA PRO A 420 -18.56 -16.08 -21.94
C PRO A 420 -19.72 -16.93 -21.39
N LYS A 421 -20.78 -17.12 -22.18
CA LYS A 421 -21.92 -17.99 -21.83
C LYS A 421 -21.52 -19.42 -21.49
N GLU A 422 -20.57 -19.99 -22.24
CA GLU A 422 -20.06 -21.35 -21.98
C GLU A 422 -19.22 -21.37 -20.70
N THR A 423 -18.38 -20.36 -20.48
CA THR A 423 -17.68 -20.19 -19.20
C THR A 423 -18.66 -20.15 -18.03
N ASN A 424 -19.75 -19.40 -18.14
CA ASN A 424 -20.73 -19.25 -17.06
C ASN A 424 -21.44 -20.56 -16.69
N LYS A 425 -21.64 -21.51 -17.62
CA LYS A 425 -22.23 -22.82 -17.28
C LYS A 425 -21.42 -23.54 -16.19
N ASN A 426 -20.11 -23.35 -16.15
CA ASN A 426 -19.25 -23.91 -15.10
C ASN A 426 -19.38 -23.19 -13.75
N PHE A 427 -19.92 -21.96 -13.74
CA PHE A 427 -20.09 -21.13 -12.54
C PHE A 427 -21.57 -21.03 -12.09
N GLY A 428 -22.46 -21.87 -12.64
CA GLY A 428 -23.87 -21.90 -12.29
C GLY A 428 -24.79 -21.17 -13.28
N GLY A 429 -24.26 -20.56 -14.34
CA GLY A 429 -25.00 -20.16 -15.54
C GLY A 429 -25.71 -18.79 -15.48
N HIS A 430 -25.68 -18.10 -14.35
CA HIS A 430 -26.43 -16.85 -14.13
C HIS A 430 -25.56 -15.60 -14.01
N GLN A 431 -24.25 -15.74 -14.22
CA GLN A 431 -23.33 -14.62 -14.08
C GLN A 431 -23.45 -13.66 -15.29
N PRO A 432 -23.12 -12.37 -15.12
CA PRO A 432 -23.00 -11.45 -16.24
C PRO A 432 -21.91 -11.89 -17.24
N GLU A 433 -22.05 -11.48 -18.49
CA GLU A 433 -21.13 -11.80 -19.59
C GLU A 433 -20.41 -10.53 -20.06
N ILE A 434 -19.10 -10.64 -20.31
CA ILE A 434 -18.37 -9.64 -21.08
C ILE A 434 -18.85 -9.62 -22.53
N ALA A 435 -18.77 -8.46 -23.17
CA ALA A 435 -19.01 -8.31 -24.59
C ALA A 435 -17.82 -8.87 -25.40
N ILE A 436 -18.14 -9.65 -26.43
CA ILE A 436 -17.19 -10.15 -27.42
C ILE A 436 -17.60 -9.59 -28.78
N HIS A 437 -16.72 -8.80 -29.40
CA HIS A 437 -16.97 -8.15 -30.69
C HIS A 437 -16.44 -8.95 -31.89
N GLU A 438 -15.98 -10.18 -31.66
CA GLU A 438 -15.44 -11.06 -32.70
C GLU A 438 -16.48 -12.12 -33.12
N GLU A 439 -16.96 -12.04 -34.36
CA GLU A 439 -18.00 -12.94 -34.89
C GLU A 439 -17.48 -14.32 -35.30
N LYS A 440 -16.22 -14.41 -35.74
CA LYS A 440 -15.62 -15.65 -36.26
C LYS A 440 -14.32 -16.02 -35.53
N PRO A 441 -14.41 -16.59 -34.30
CA PRO A 441 -13.28 -16.79 -33.41
C PRO A 441 -12.21 -17.76 -33.94
N TYR A 442 -12.55 -18.59 -34.93
CA TYR A 442 -11.62 -19.56 -35.53
C TYR A 442 -11.11 -19.14 -36.91
N SER A 443 -11.42 -17.92 -37.35
CA SER A 443 -10.93 -17.39 -38.62
C SER A 443 -9.58 -16.67 -38.49
N GLY A 444 -8.81 -16.67 -39.58
CA GLY A 444 -7.54 -15.96 -39.68
C GLY A 444 -6.44 -16.47 -38.73
N ILE A 445 -5.40 -15.65 -38.55
CA ILE A 445 -4.22 -16.01 -37.76
C ILE A 445 -4.57 -16.22 -36.28
N LYS A 446 -5.48 -15.41 -35.71
CA LYS A 446 -5.95 -15.59 -34.33
C LYS A 446 -6.67 -16.93 -34.14
N GLY A 447 -7.54 -17.29 -35.08
CA GLY A 447 -8.23 -18.58 -35.10
C GLY A 447 -7.29 -19.78 -35.18
N LEU A 448 -6.30 -19.73 -36.07
CA LEU A 448 -5.27 -20.78 -36.17
C LEU A 448 -4.48 -20.95 -34.86
N LYS A 449 -4.14 -19.84 -34.19
CA LYS A 449 -3.48 -19.88 -32.86
C LYS A 449 -4.39 -20.54 -31.81
N ARG A 450 -5.69 -20.25 -31.80
CA ARG A 450 -6.66 -20.89 -30.89
C ARG A 450 -6.81 -22.38 -31.15
N LEU A 451 -6.93 -22.79 -32.41
CA LEU A 451 -6.95 -24.20 -32.82
C LEU A 451 -5.69 -24.94 -32.35
N TRP A 452 -4.51 -24.34 -32.55
CA TRP A 452 -3.25 -24.94 -32.10
C TRP A 452 -3.13 -25.03 -30.58
N ARG A 453 -3.62 -24.02 -29.85
CA ARG A 453 -3.72 -24.06 -28.38
C ARG A 453 -4.68 -25.15 -27.89
N MET A 454 -5.78 -25.40 -28.59
CA MET A 454 -6.67 -26.54 -28.30
C MET A 454 -5.95 -27.89 -28.49
N VAL A 455 -5.20 -28.07 -29.58
CA VAL A 455 -4.39 -29.29 -29.78
C VAL A 455 -3.39 -29.47 -28.63
N LYS A 456 -2.70 -28.40 -28.22
CA LYS A 456 -1.82 -28.44 -27.04
C LYS A 456 -2.57 -28.81 -25.76
N PHE A 457 -3.76 -28.25 -25.56
CA PHE A 457 -4.60 -28.54 -24.40
C PHE A 457 -4.93 -30.04 -24.32
N PHE A 458 -5.41 -30.65 -25.41
CA PHE A 458 -5.71 -32.08 -25.46
C PHE A 458 -4.47 -32.94 -25.22
N ARG A 459 -3.32 -32.57 -25.80
CA ARG A 459 -2.05 -33.27 -25.57
C ARG A 459 -1.63 -33.19 -24.10
N ALA A 460 -1.77 -32.01 -23.48
CA ALA A 460 -1.46 -31.82 -22.07
C ALA A 460 -2.37 -32.69 -21.19
N VAL A 461 -3.68 -32.68 -21.40
CA VAL A 461 -4.64 -33.52 -20.66
C VAL A 461 -4.28 -35.00 -20.77
N ALA A 462 -3.98 -35.49 -21.98
CA ALA A 462 -3.58 -36.89 -22.17
C ALA A 462 -2.28 -37.23 -21.42
N GLN A 463 -1.31 -36.31 -21.40
CA GLN A 463 -0.06 -36.47 -20.66
C GLN A 463 -0.27 -36.48 -19.15
N TYR A 464 -1.10 -35.57 -18.61
CA TYR A 464 -1.43 -35.52 -17.19
C TYR A 464 -2.22 -36.74 -16.75
N LYS A 465 -3.17 -37.22 -17.57
CA LYS A 465 -3.93 -38.45 -17.29
C LYS A 465 -3.01 -39.67 -17.10
N LYS A 466 -1.97 -39.80 -17.93
CA LYS A 466 -0.97 -40.90 -17.80
C LYS A 466 -0.19 -40.82 -16.48
N LYS A 467 0.04 -39.63 -15.95
CA LYS A 467 0.82 -39.41 -14.71
C LYS A 467 -0.06 -39.27 -13.46
N ALA A 468 -1.37 -39.16 -13.61
CA ALA A 468 -2.31 -38.79 -12.54
C ALA A 468 -2.17 -39.67 -11.30
N ASN A 469 -2.08 -41.00 -11.46
CA ASN A 469 -1.96 -41.92 -10.33
C ASN A 469 -0.71 -41.66 -9.48
N SER A 470 0.44 -41.40 -10.13
CA SER A 470 1.68 -41.07 -9.43
C SER A 470 1.59 -39.72 -8.72
N TYR A 471 0.92 -38.73 -9.33
CA TYR A 471 0.69 -37.44 -8.69
C TYR A 471 -0.22 -37.55 -7.47
N PHE A 472 -1.36 -38.24 -7.58
CA PHE A 472 -2.28 -38.44 -6.46
C PHE A 472 -1.66 -39.27 -5.33
N ALA A 473 -0.81 -40.25 -5.65
CA ALA A 473 -0.01 -40.95 -4.66
C ALA A 473 0.91 -39.98 -3.91
N GLY A 474 1.64 -39.11 -4.63
CA GLY A 474 2.51 -38.10 -4.01
C GLY A 474 1.77 -37.12 -3.10
N VAL A 475 0.57 -36.66 -3.50
CA VAL A 475 -0.30 -35.82 -2.65
C VAL A 475 -0.70 -36.57 -1.37
N THR A 476 -1.07 -37.84 -1.51
CA THR A 476 -1.49 -38.70 -0.39
C THR A 476 -0.33 -38.94 0.58
N ASP A 477 0.84 -39.28 0.05
CA ASP A 477 2.05 -39.51 0.85
C ASP A 477 2.49 -38.24 1.59
N PHE A 478 2.50 -37.10 0.90
CA PHE A 478 2.79 -35.81 1.53
C PHE A 478 1.79 -35.51 2.65
N SER A 479 0.49 -35.68 2.40
CA SER A 479 -0.58 -35.40 3.37
C SER A 479 -0.49 -36.34 4.57
N ALA A 480 -0.26 -37.64 4.35
CA ALA A 480 -0.09 -38.63 5.41
C ALA A 480 1.15 -38.36 6.26
N ALA A 481 2.27 -37.96 5.64
CA ALA A 481 3.48 -37.57 6.36
C ALA A 481 3.27 -36.27 7.16
N PHE A 482 2.52 -35.32 6.60
CA PHE A 482 2.19 -34.06 7.26
C PHE A 482 1.31 -34.26 8.49
N LEU A 483 0.22 -35.05 8.36
CA LEU A 483 -0.73 -35.29 9.45
C LEU A 483 -0.14 -36.05 10.65
N LYS A 484 1.00 -36.72 10.46
CA LYS A 484 1.74 -37.38 11.55
C LYS A 484 2.58 -36.42 12.39
N LYS A 485 2.76 -35.17 11.95
CA LYS A 485 3.57 -34.18 12.68
C LYS A 485 2.75 -33.61 13.83
N ASP A 486 3.31 -33.64 15.03
CA ASP A 486 2.79 -32.88 16.15
C ASP A 486 3.20 -31.42 15.98
N LEU A 487 2.24 -30.55 15.65
CA LEU A 487 2.49 -29.12 15.45
C LEU A 487 2.64 -28.37 16.78
N SER A 488 2.19 -28.94 17.89
CA SER A 488 2.18 -28.27 19.20
C SER A 488 3.57 -28.11 19.82
N ILE A 489 4.52 -28.95 19.39
CA ILE A 489 5.91 -28.97 19.86
C ILE A 489 6.87 -28.17 18.96
N LEU A 490 6.40 -27.66 17.82
CA LEU A 490 7.24 -26.97 16.85
C LEU A 490 7.42 -25.51 17.25
N ALA A 491 8.66 -25.02 17.16
CA ALA A 491 8.93 -23.60 17.30
C ALA A 491 8.34 -22.80 16.11
N ASP A 492 8.02 -21.52 16.32
CA ASP A 492 7.44 -20.65 15.28
C ASP A 492 8.23 -20.66 13.96
N LYS A 493 9.56 -20.70 14.04
CA LYS A 493 10.44 -20.76 12.86
C LYS A 493 10.25 -22.05 12.06
N GLU A 494 9.97 -23.16 12.73
CA GLU A 494 9.70 -24.45 12.10
C GLU A 494 8.29 -24.51 11.53
N LEU A 495 7.29 -23.97 12.25
CA LEU A 495 5.93 -23.79 11.74
C LEU A 495 5.91 -22.94 10.46
N PHE A 496 6.68 -21.84 10.45
CA PHE A 496 6.81 -21.00 9.26
C PHE A 496 7.41 -21.76 8.08
N ARG A 497 8.52 -22.50 8.29
CA ARG A 497 9.12 -23.35 7.25
C ARG A 497 8.15 -24.41 6.74
N LEU A 498 7.41 -25.04 7.65
CA LEU A 498 6.43 -26.07 7.32
C LEU A 498 5.31 -25.50 6.44
N SER A 499 4.81 -24.30 6.76
CA SER A 499 3.83 -23.61 5.93
C SER A 499 4.34 -23.38 4.50
N GLY A 500 5.60 -22.96 4.35
CA GLY A 500 6.26 -22.82 3.04
C GLY A 500 6.29 -24.13 2.24
N SER A 501 6.55 -25.25 2.89
CA SER A 501 6.51 -26.58 2.25
C SER A 501 5.11 -26.98 1.79
N ILE A 502 4.06 -26.66 2.56
CA ILE A 502 2.66 -26.89 2.16
C ILE A 502 2.35 -26.06 0.91
N PHE A 503 2.73 -24.78 0.88
CA PHE A 503 2.50 -23.92 -0.29
C PHE A 503 3.23 -24.41 -1.53
N LYS A 504 4.49 -24.84 -1.36
CA LYS A 504 5.26 -25.41 -2.47
C LYS A 504 4.58 -26.66 -3.04
N ALA A 505 4.13 -27.57 -2.16
CA ALA A 505 3.39 -28.76 -2.57
C ALA A 505 2.07 -28.41 -3.26
N ALA A 506 1.29 -27.46 -2.70
CA ALA A 506 0.06 -27.00 -3.31
C ALA A 506 0.27 -26.43 -4.72
N ASN A 507 1.30 -25.62 -4.92
CA ASN A 507 1.67 -25.08 -6.24
C ASN A 507 2.13 -26.16 -7.23
N GLU A 508 2.79 -27.21 -6.75
CA GLU A 508 3.20 -28.35 -7.58
C GLU A 508 1.99 -29.19 -8.04
N PHE A 509 1.00 -29.38 -7.15
CA PHE A 509 -0.16 -30.23 -7.40
C PHE A 509 -1.32 -29.51 -8.11
N ALA A 510 -1.46 -28.20 -7.90
CA ALA A 510 -2.51 -27.35 -8.46
C ALA A 510 -2.70 -27.51 -9.99
N PRO A 511 -1.64 -27.44 -10.82
CA PRO A 511 -1.74 -27.63 -12.27
C PRO A 511 -2.39 -28.95 -12.68
N VAL A 512 -2.00 -30.04 -12.03
CA VAL A 512 -2.48 -31.39 -12.34
C VAL A 512 -3.94 -31.51 -11.91
N PHE A 513 -4.27 -31.05 -10.71
CA PHE A 513 -5.63 -31.04 -10.21
C PHE A 513 -6.56 -30.26 -11.15
N MET A 514 -6.17 -29.04 -11.55
CA MET A 514 -6.96 -28.22 -12.47
C MET A 514 -7.08 -28.84 -13.86
N MET A 515 -6.02 -29.45 -14.39
CA MET A 515 -6.07 -30.15 -15.66
C MET A 515 -6.93 -31.41 -15.62
N MET A 516 -7.05 -32.09 -14.48
CA MET A 516 -7.89 -33.28 -14.35
C MET A 516 -9.36 -32.95 -14.05
N THR A 517 -9.62 -31.88 -13.30
CA THR A 517 -10.98 -31.43 -12.91
C THR A 517 -11.60 -30.49 -13.96
N GLY A 518 -10.85 -29.50 -14.42
CA GLY A 518 -11.28 -28.51 -15.42
C GLY A 518 -11.38 -29.07 -16.84
N ALA A 519 -10.57 -30.09 -17.19
CA ALA A 519 -10.71 -30.76 -18.49
C ALA A 519 -12.06 -31.47 -18.63
N ALA A 520 -12.61 -32.08 -17.58
CA ALA A 520 -13.91 -32.74 -17.66
C ALA A 520 -15.05 -31.75 -18.00
N ALA A 521 -15.02 -30.54 -17.42
CA ALA A 521 -16.00 -29.50 -17.68
C ALA A 521 -15.81 -28.84 -19.05
N SER A 522 -14.58 -28.45 -19.40
CA SER A 522 -14.27 -27.75 -20.66
C SER A 522 -14.30 -28.65 -21.91
N LEU A 523 -13.92 -29.93 -21.81
CA LEU A 523 -14.06 -30.88 -22.93
C LEU A 523 -15.53 -31.12 -23.29
N SER A 524 -16.43 -31.18 -22.31
CA SER A 524 -17.86 -31.39 -22.58
C SER A 524 -18.48 -30.27 -23.46
N MET A 525 -17.90 -29.07 -23.41
CA MET A 525 -18.36 -27.91 -24.18
C MET A 525 -17.76 -27.81 -25.58
N LEU A 526 -16.54 -28.34 -25.78
CA LEU A 526 -15.88 -28.43 -27.09
C LEU A 526 -16.34 -29.65 -27.91
N VAL A 527 -16.96 -30.65 -27.27
CA VAL A 527 -17.40 -31.92 -27.88
C VAL A 527 -18.92 -31.95 -28.09
N LYS A 528 -19.60 -30.80 -28.15
CA LYS A 528 -20.95 -30.77 -28.75
C LYS A 528 -20.84 -30.99 -30.27
N VAL A 529 -20.82 -32.28 -30.64
CA VAL A 529 -21.38 -32.78 -31.90
C VAL A 529 -22.86 -32.99 -31.69
#